data_AF-A0A962M789-F1
#
_entry.id   AF-A0A962M789-F1
#
_cell.length_a   1.000
_cell.length_b   1.000
_cell.length_c   1.000
_cell.angle_alpha   90.00
_cell.angle_beta   90.00
_cell.angle_gamma   90.00
#
_symmetry.space_group_name_H-M   'P 1'
#
loop_
_entity.id
_entity.type
_entity.pdbx_description
1 polymer ?
#
loop_
_entity_poly.entity_id
_entity_poly.type
_entity_poly.pdbx_seq_one_letter_code
_entity_poly.pdbx_strand_id
1 'polypeptide(L)'
;MADFLLQTDWQANNKSTDNNALLQHTATYSWSWAIPGCFYAILNPNYVQWSITFFILATFVLHTITDYFTSRITAKYYKEKKYRAFFRVIGIDQILHYVQIFLCYYLIFK
;
A
#
# COMPACT_ATOMS: atom_id res chain seq x y z
N MET A 1 5.86 -5.18 -4.01
CA MET A 1 7.02 -4.66 -4.77
C MET A 1 7.05 -3.13 -4.86
N ALA A 2 6.04 -2.46 -5.43
CA ALA A 2 6.00 -0.98 -5.45
C ALA A 2 6.12 -0.35 -4.05
N ASP A 3 5.64 -1.08 -3.04
CA ASP A 3 5.74 -0.72 -1.63
C ASP A 3 7.18 -0.41 -1.20
N PHE A 4 8.14 -1.29 -1.48
CA PHE A 4 9.55 -1.05 -1.18
C PHE A 4 10.28 -0.19 -2.22
N LEU A 5 9.85 -0.24 -3.50
CA LEU A 5 10.54 0.46 -4.59
C LEU A 5 10.31 1.97 -4.57
N LEU A 6 9.11 2.40 -4.19
CA LEU A 6 8.72 3.82 -4.18
C LEU A 6 8.93 4.48 -2.82
N GLN A 7 9.29 3.69 -1.81
CA GLN A 7 9.53 4.18 -0.46
C GLN A 7 10.96 4.73 -0.34
N THR A 8 11.10 5.88 0.30
CA THR A 8 12.42 6.44 0.63
C THR A 8 12.97 5.87 1.94
N ASP A 9 14.29 5.90 2.12
CA ASP A 9 14.93 5.47 3.37
C ASP A 9 14.39 6.23 4.59
N TRP A 10 14.08 7.53 4.43
CA TRP A 10 13.48 8.32 5.49
C TRP A 10 12.08 7.80 5.87
N GLN A 11 11.24 7.50 4.88
CA GLN A 11 9.91 6.93 5.13
C GLN A 11 10.01 5.55 5.79
N ALA A 12 10.93 4.70 5.35
CA ALA A 12 11.14 3.37 5.91
C ALA A 12 11.52 3.40 7.39
N ASN A 13 12.40 4.33 7.77
CA ASN A 13 12.86 4.45 9.15
C ASN A 13 11.85 5.17 10.07
N ASN A 14 11.01 6.06 9.54
CA ASN A 14 10.15 6.92 10.36
C ASN A 14 8.66 6.54 10.35
N LYS A 15 8.15 5.69 9.43
CA LYS A 15 6.71 5.39 9.32
C LYS A 15 6.07 4.77 10.57
N SER A 16 6.87 4.15 11.44
CA SER A 16 6.40 3.58 12.71
C SER A 16 6.19 4.61 13.82
N THR A 17 6.78 5.81 13.68
CA THR A 17 6.79 6.87 14.71
C THR A 17 6.17 8.18 14.22
N ASP A 18 6.21 8.45 12.93
CA ASP A 18 5.68 9.66 12.31
C ASP A 18 4.57 9.32 11.29
N ASN A 19 3.37 9.84 11.52
CA ASN A 19 2.24 9.65 10.62
C ASN A 19 2.42 10.41 9.29
N ASN A 20 3.24 11.47 9.25
CA ASN A 20 3.53 12.16 8.01
C ASN A 20 4.38 11.28 7.07
N ALA A 21 5.40 10.60 7.61
CA ALA A 21 6.18 9.61 6.88
C ALA A 21 5.30 8.47 6.32
N LEU A 22 4.37 7.98 7.14
CA LEU A 22 3.39 6.96 6.74
C LEU A 22 2.48 7.44 5.60
N LEU A 23 1.86 8.62 5.76
CA LEU A 23 0.92 9.15 4.76
C LEU A 23 1.60 9.50 3.45
N GLN A 24 2.82 10.04 3.47
CA GLN A 24 3.57 10.32 2.24
C GLN A 24 3.86 9.01 1.48
N HIS A 25 4.31 7.97 2.18
CA HIS A 25 4.59 6.68 1.58
C HIS A 25 3.34 6.05 0.95
N THR A 26 2.24 5.99 1.71
CA THR A 26 0.99 5.39 1.22
C THR A 26 0.35 6.22 0.11
N ALA A 27 0.51 7.55 0.14
CA ALA A 27 0.08 8.44 -0.94
C ALA A 27 0.90 8.21 -2.22
N THR A 28 2.23 8.17 -2.14
CA THR A 28 3.10 7.87 -3.29
C THR A 28 2.76 6.52 -3.91
N TYR A 29 2.57 5.50 -3.07
CA TYR A 29 2.13 4.19 -3.52
C TYR A 29 0.79 4.25 -4.25
N SER A 30 -0.21 4.91 -3.65
CA SER A 30 -1.57 4.94 -4.19
C SER A 30 -1.64 5.72 -5.49
N TRP A 31 -0.92 6.83 -5.59
CA TRP A 31 -0.82 7.61 -6.81
C TRP A 31 -0.13 6.87 -7.95
N SER A 32 0.78 5.93 -7.65
CA SER A 32 1.43 5.12 -8.70
C SER A 32 0.43 4.31 -9.53
N TRP A 33 -0.74 3.98 -8.98
CA TRP A 33 -1.83 3.29 -9.68
C TRP A 33 -2.52 4.14 -10.75
N ALA A 34 -2.34 5.46 -10.75
CA ALA A 34 -2.86 6.32 -11.81
C ALA A 34 -2.29 5.94 -13.18
N ILE A 35 -1.01 5.53 -13.24
CA ILE A 35 -0.35 5.14 -14.49
C ILE A 35 -1.03 3.91 -15.14
N PRO A 36 -1.08 2.73 -14.51
CA PRO A 36 -1.79 1.58 -15.08
C PRO A 36 -3.30 1.82 -15.22
N GLY A 37 -3.90 2.63 -14.35
CA GLY A 37 -5.29 3.06 -14.47
C GLY A 37 -5.56 3.81 -15.78
N CYS A 38 -4.73 4.80 -16.14
CA CYS A 38 -4.86 5.53 -17.39
C CYS A 38 -4.77 4.61 -18.62
N PHE A 39 -3.82 3.66 -18.61
CA PHE A 39 -3.74 2.64 -19.67
C PHE A 39 -5.02 1.80 -19.74
N TYR A 40 -5.55 1.38 -18.60
CA TYR A 40 -6.82 0.64 -18.54
C TYR A 40 -7.98 1.45 -19.14
N ALA A 41 -8.11 2.73 -18.80
CA ALA A 41 -9.18 3.59 -19.34
C ALA A 41 -9.10 3.77 -20.87
N ILE A 42 -7.89 3.89 -21.43
CA ILE A 42 -7.69 4.03 -22.88
C ILE A 42 -8.06 2.73 -23.62
N LEU A 43 -7.71 1.57 -23.06
CA LEU A 43 -7.90 0.27 -23.70
C LEU A 43 -9.33 -0.27 -23.56
N ASN A 44 -10.14 0.26 -22.63
CA ASN A 44 -11.48 -0.25 -22.33
C ASN A 44 -12.54 0.81 -22.65
N PRO A 45 -13.26 0.71 -23.78
CA PRO A 45 -14.25 1.71 -24.18
C PRO A 45 -15.48 1.77 -23.25
N ASN A 46 -15.74 0.72 -22.46
CA ASN A 46 -16.82 0.68 -21.45
C ASN A 46 -16.36 1.15 -20.06
N TYR A 47 -15.27 1.91 -19.98
CA TYR A 47 -14.71 2.40 -18.72
C TYR A 47 -15.71 3.28 -17.96
N VAL A 48 -15.89 2.99 -16.68
CA VAL A 48 -16.69 3.82 -15.76
C VAL A 48 -15.80 4.92 -15.20
N GLN A 49 -16.14 6.18 -15.50
CA GLN A 49 -15.28 7.35 -15.29
C GLN A 49 -14.66 7.49 -13.88
N TRP A 50 -15.34 7.00 -12.85
CA TRP A 50 -14.92 7.12 -11.45
C TRP A 50 -14.22 5.89 -10.87
N SER A 51 -14.18 4.76 -11.57
CA SER A 51 -13.63 3.50 -11.03
C SER A 51 -12.16 3.61 -10.64
N ILE A 52 -11.33 4.31 -11.43
CA ILE A 52 -9.92 4.52 -11.08
C ILE A 52 -9.77 5.40 -9.84
N THR A 53 -10.54 6.49 -9.74
CA THR A 53 -10.49 7.38 -8.57
C THR A 53 -10.87 6.63 -7.30
N PHE A 54 -11.95 5.84 -7.34
CA PHE A 54 -12.35 5.02 -6.21
C PHE A 54 -11.29 3.96 -5.86
N PHE A 55 -10.67 3.35 -6.86
CA PHE A 55 -9.61 2.37 -6.64
C PHE A 55 -8.38 2.98 -5.98
N ILE A 56 -7.93 4.17 -6.42
CA ILE A 56 -6.80 4.89 -5.82
C ILE A 56 -7.11 5.27 -4.36
N LEU A 57 -8.31 5.81 -4.11
CA LEU A 57 -8.72 6.19 -2.75
C LEU A 57 -8.86 4.99 -1.81
N ALA A 58 -9.48 3.91 -2.29
CA ALA A 58 -9.62 2.68 -1.51
C ALA A 58 -8.25 2.07 -1.19
N THR A 59 -7.34 2.04 -2.18
CA THR A 59 -5.96 1.58 -2.00
C THR A 59 -5.23 2.43 -0.97
N PHE A 60 -5.38 3.76 -1.03
CA PHE A 60 -4.77 4.67 -0.06
C PHE A 60 -5.22 4.40 1.36
N VAL A 61 -6.53 4.26 1.59
CA VAL A 61 -7.08 4.01 2.92
C VAL A 61 -6.63 2.65 3.44
N LEU A 62 -6.79 1.59 2.65
CA LEU A 62 -6.48 0.22 3.08
C LEU A 62 -4.98 0.00 3.30
N HIS A 63 -4.14 0.54 2.40
CA HIS A 63 -2.69 0.51 2.58
C HIS A 63 -2.31 1.27 3.85
N THR A 64 -2.79 2.51 4.03
CA THR A 64 -2.49 3.31 5.24
C THR A 64 -2.86 2.58 6.53
N ILE A 65 -4.03 1.93 6.57
CA ILE A 65 -4.46 1.16 7.75
C ILE A 65 -3.52 -0.02 8.00
N THR A 66 -3.19 -0.79 6.96
CA THR A 66 -2.31 -1.97 7.07
C THR A 66 -0.95 -1.55 7.59
N ASP A 67 -0.34 -0.58 6.91
CA ASP A 67 0.98 -0.07 7.24
C ASP A 67 1.03 0.61 8.60
N TYR A 68 -0.06 1.26 9.03
CA TYR A 68 -0.15 1.83 10.37
C TYR A 68 0.12 0.76 11.42
N PHE A 69 -0.56 -0.39 11.33
CA PHE A 69 -0.40 -1.47 12.30
C PHE A 69 0.90 -2.26 12.09
N THR A 70 1.18 -2.69 10.86
CA THR A 70 2.32 -3.57 10.56
C THR A 70 3.65 -2.88 10.82
N SER A 71 3.80 -1.58 10.50
CA SER A 71 5.04 -0.83 10.77
C SER A 71 5.38 -0.71 12.26
N ARG A 72 4.37 -0.58 13.12
CA ARG A 72 4.54 -0.49 14.58
C ARG A 72 4.90 -1.85 15.17
N ILE A 73 4.30 -2.92 14.66
CA ILE A 73 4.61 -4.30 15.06
C ILE A 73 6.04 -4.67 14.62
N THR A 74 6.42 -4.37 13.38
CA THR A 74 7.78 -4.65 12.88
C THR A 74 8.83 -3.84 13.64
N ALA A 75 8.59 -2.56 13.91
CA ALA A 75 9.47 -1.74 14.73
C ALA A 75 9.69 -2.31 16.13
N LYS A 76 8.62 -2.83 16.77
CA LYS A 76 8.72 -3.53 18.06
C LYS A 76 9.61 -4.77 17.96
N TYR A 77 9.37 -5.65 16.98
CA TYR A 77 10.18 -6.86 16.83
C TYR A 77 11.63 -6.59 16.45
N TYR A 78 11.90 -5.51 15.70
CA TYR A 78 13.25 -5.08 15.39
C TYR A 78 14.00 -4.63 16.65
N LYS A 79 13.37 -3.81 17.51
CA LYS A 79 13.94 -3.37 18.80
C LYS A 79 14.22 -4.55 19.74
N GLU A 80 13.35 -5.57 19.75
CA GLU A 80 13.51 -6.79 20.53
C GLU A 80 14.50 -7.80 19.91
N LYS A 81 15.15 -7.48 18.77
CA LYS A 81 16.04 -8.36 17.99
C LYS A 81 15.38 -9.69 17.58
N LYS A 82 14.04 -9.71 17.46
CA LYS A 82 13.25 -10.89 17.04
C LYS A 82 13.12 -10.94 15.52
N TYR A 83 14.24 -11.09 14.81
CA TYR A 83 14.30 -10.98 13.35
C TYR A 83 13.37 -11.96 12.61
N ARG A 84 13.20 -13.19 13.12
CA ARG A 84 12.26 -14.16 12.53
C ARG A 84 10.79 -13.72 12.63
N ALA A 85 10.42 -13.00 13.69
CA ALA A 85 9.07 -12.42 13.81
C ALA A 85 8.94 -11.19 12.92
N PHE A 86 9.97 -10.34 12.88
CA PHE A 86 10.07 -9.18 11.99
C PHE A 86 9.82 -9.55 10.52
N PHE A 87 10.59 -10.49 9.96
CA PHE A 87 10.42 -10.90 8.56
C PHE A 87 9.09 -11.59 8.28
N ARG A 88 8.52 -12.32 9.26
CA ARG A 88 7.17 -12.90 9.11
C ARG A 88 6.09 -11.83 8.98
N VAL A 89 6.16 -10.78 9.79
CA VAL A 89 5.19 -9.68 9.70
C VAL A 89 5.35 -8.93 8.38
N ILE A 90 6.58 -8.72 7.89
CA ILE A 90 6.79 -8.16 6.55
C ILE A 90 6.17 -9.04 5.46
N GLY A 91 6.32 -10.36 5.54
CA GLY A 91 5.69 -11.27 4.59
C GLY A 91 4.16 -11.20 4.63
N ILE A 92 3.58 -11.18 5.84
CA ILE A 92 2.13 -11.05 6.04
C ILE A 92 1.63 -9.71 5.49
N ASP A 93 2.35 -8.63 5.75
CA ASP A 93 2.06 -7.30 5.26
C ASP A 93 1.97 -7.28 3.73
N GLN A 94 2.93 -7.86 3.02
CA GLN A 94 2.88 -7.94 1.55
C GLN A 94 1.67 -8.76 1.07
N ILE A 95 1.32 -9.86 1.74
CA ILE A 95 0.13 -10.65 1.41
C ILE A 95 -1.14 -9.82 1.57
N LEU A 96 -1.27 -9.06 2.66
CA LEU A 96 -2.42 -8.19 2.90
C LEU A 96 -2.58 -7.15 1.78
N HIS A 97 -1.48 -6.51 1.36
CA HIS A 97 -1.50 -5.57 0.25
C HIS A 97 -1.96 -6.21 -1.07
N TYR A 98 -1.48 -7.42 -1.39
CA TYR A 98 -1.94 -8.16 -2.58
C TYR A 98 -3.43 -8.51 -2.50
N VAL A 99 -3.90 -8.99 -1.35
CA VAL A 99 -5.31 -9.31 -1.13
C VAL A 99 -6.18 -8.07 -1.29
N GLN A 100 -5.75 -6.93 -0.76
CA GLN A 100 -6.47 -5.66 -0.88
C GLN A 100 -6.58 -5.20 -2.33
N ILE A 101 -5.48 -5.21 -3.08
CA ILE A 101 -5.50 -4.86 -4.52
C ILE A 101 -6.48 -5.75 -5.27
N PHE A 102 -6.42 -7.06 -5.04
CA PHE A 102 -7.29 -8.03 -5.70
C PHE A 102 -8.77 -7.78 -5.39
N LEU A 103 -9.10 -7.56 -4.11
CA LEU A 103 -10.47 -7.27 -3.69
C LEU A 103 -10.97 -5.93 -4.23
N CYS A 104 -10.16 -4.87 -4.15
CA CYS A 104 -10.50 -3.57 -4.72
C CYS A 104 -10.74 -3.66 -6.22
N TYR A 105 -9.90 -4.39 -6.95
CA TYR A 105 -10.08 -4.61 -8.38
C TYR A 105 -11.39 -5.34 -8.67
N TYR A 106 -11.63 -6.44 -7.96
CA TYR A 106 -12.84 -7.25 -8.13
C TYR A 106 -14.13 -6.49 -7.82
N LEU A 107 -14.15 -5.66 -6.77
CA LEU A 107 -15.35 -4.94 -6.34
C LEU A 107 -15.66 -3.69 -7.17
N ILE A 108 -14.65 -3.10 -7.83
CA ILE A 108 -14.79 -1.81 -8.53
C ILE A 108 -14.88 -1.96 -10.05
N PHE A 109 -14.23 -2.98 -10.62
CA PHE A 109 -14.10 -3.14 -12.07
C PHE A 109 -14.83 -4.37 -12.64
N LYS A 110 -15.41 -5.22 -11.79
CA LYS A 110 -16.18 -6.40 -12.19
C LYS A 110 -17.63 -6.26 -11.75
#